data_AF-A0A433QMD0-F1
#
_entry.id   AF-A0A433QMD0-F1
#
_cell.length_a   1.000
_cell.length_b   1.000
_cell.length_c   1.000
_cell.angle_alpha   90.00
_cell.angle_beta   90.00
_cell.angle_gamma   90.00
#
_symmetry.space_group_name_H-M   'P 1'
#
loop_
_entity.id
_entity.type
_entity.pdbx_description
1 polymer ?
#
loop_
_entity_poly.entity_id
_entity_poly.type
_entity_poly.pdbx_seq_one_letter_code
_entity_poly.pdbx_strand_id
1 'polypeptide(L)'
;MLKSGKVTPLVGDIGLPKMGLTPTQIEELCRTIHSAANINLKASIATIFNDNIQASLNLAELAATSFGKLERFIYLSTVYVSSHLRSGTLAPEEVPSAIPKQISKKPSKLAKTLSNGYSSHVTPTYKPYPGFEIVTSSPGSGTVFDIFTSKSPVSIWASANKKEHNIIDEIPIDLVVNNILAHAAYGTRGVVHASTSCSAPMSLRQHLERVLEVMPADRLLEIAYTEDVRHPQLAPGSRLLGPCAHEYFFDDAKTRQLIEMMSEKDKTVNVDVRVIADRWAYIGCLLV
;
A
#
# COMPACT_ATOMS: atom_id res chain seq x y z
N MET A 1 -23.55 5.86 -1.74
CA MET A 1 -23.17 5.11 -0.52
C MET A 1 -23.95 5.54 0.73
N LEU A 2 -23.89 6.81 1.16
CA LEU A 2 -24.58 7.27 2.39
C LEU A 2 -26.11 7.08 2.36
N LYS A 3 -26.74 7.23 1.19
CA LYS A 3 -28.20 7.02 1.00
C LYS A 3 -28.68 5.58 1.21
N SER A 4 -27.77 4.61 1.35
CA SER A 4 -28.14 3.19 1.56
C SER A 4 -28.57 2.86 2.98
N GLY A 5 -28.33 3.75 3.95
CA GLY A 5 -28.53 3.48 5.38
C GLY A 5 -27.54 2.49 6.00
N LYS A 6 -26.61 1.93 5.20
CA LYS A 6 -25.59 0.97 5.65
C LYS A 6 -24.28 1.62 6.10
N VAL A 7 -24.18 2.95 6.00
CA VAL A 7 -22.95 3.70 6.31
C VAL A 7 -23.28 4.73 7.38
N THR A 8 -22.65 4.58 8.54
CA THR A 8 -22.76 5.50 9.67
C THR A 8 -21.41 6.20 9.87
N PRO A 9 -21.30 7.50 9.61
CA PRO A 9 -20.07 8.23 9.88
C PRO A 9 -19.88 8.38 11.40
N LEU A 10 -18.67 8.09 11.87
CA LEU A 10 -18.26 8.31 13.26
C LEU A 10 -17.16 9.36 13.27
N VAL A 11 -17.33 10.40 14.10
CA VAL A 11 -16.27 11.39 14.34
C VAL A 11 -15.34 10.84 15.41
N GLY A 12 -14.08 10.63 15.07
CA GLY A 12 -13.08 10.08 15.99
C GLY A 12 -11.66 10.36 15.52
N ASP A 13 -10.71 10.17 16.43
CA ASP A 13 -9.27 10.37 16.21
C ASP A 13 -8.51 9.26 16.96
N ILE A 14 -7.73 8.47 16.24
CA ILE A 14 -6.98 7.33 16.79
C ILE A 14 -5.91 7.74 17.83
N GLY A 15 -5.50 9.01 17.85
CA GLY A 15 -4.62 9.58 18.87
C GLY A 15 -5.32 9.84 20.21
N LEU A 16 -6.64 9.88 20.25
CA LEU A 16 -7.42 10.11 21.47
C LEU A 16 -7.74 8.79 22.21
N PRO A 17 -7.93 8.85 23.55
CA PRO A 17 -8.44 7.70 24.30
C PRO A 17 -9.73 7.17 23.68
N LYS A 18 -9.80 5.85 23.47
CA LYS A 18 -10.95 5.18 22.84
C LYS A 18 -11.34 5.75 21.47
N MET A 19 -10.37 6.35 20.77
CA MET A 19 -10.56 7.07 19.50
C MET A 19 -11.53 8.27 19.58
N GLY A 20 -11.87 8.75 20.79
CA GLY A 20 -12.95 9.72 20.98
C GLY A 20 -14.36 9.14 20.78
N LEU A 21 -14.53 7.83 20.67
CA LEU A 21 -15.82 7.16 20.50
C LEU A 21 -16.51 6.85 21.84
N THR A 22 -17.83 6.78 21.80
CA THR A 22 -18.64 6.37 22.95
C THR A 22 -18.55 4.86 23.18
N PRO A 23 -18.82 4.37 24.41
CA PRO A 23 -18.84 2.92 24.68
C PRO A 23 -19.79 2.14 23.76
N THR A 24 -20.98 2.69 23.48
CA THR A 24 -21.96 2.05 22.57
C THR A 24 -21.42 1.91 21.15
N GLN A 25 -20.75 2.94 20.62
CA GLN A 25 -20.12 2.88 19.30
C GLN A 25 -19.02 1.80 19.22
N ILE A 26 -18.29 1.58 20.33
CA ILE A 26 -17.22 0.58 20.42
C ILE A 26 -17.79 -0.84 20.48
N GLU A 27 -18.89 -1.05 21.20
CA GLU A 27 -19.54 -2.36 21.33
C GLU A 27 -20.10 -2.91 20.01
N GLU A 28 -20.40 -2.02 19.07
CA GLU A 28 -20.88 -2.39 17.73
C GLU A 28 -19.76 -2.84 16.78
N LEU A 29 -18.48 -2.62 17.13
CA LEU A 29 -17.34 -2.96 16.28
C LEU A 29 -17.01 -4.46 16.34
N CYS A 30 -17.25 -5.18 15.24
CA CYS A 30 -16.94 -6.61 15.10
C CYS A 30 -15.82 -6.90 14.09
N ARG A 31 -15.70 -6.10 13.03
CA ARG A 31 -14.64 -6.24 12.01
C ARG A 31 -14.01 -4.88 11.80
N THR A 32 -12.70 -4.80 11.97
CA THR A 32 -11.98 -3.52 11.95
C THR A 32 -10.94 -3.51 10.85
N ILE A 33 -10.99 -2.48 10.02
CA ILE A 33 -9.96 -2.18 9.01
C ILE A 33 -9.29 -0.88 9.40
N HIS A 34 -8.09 -1.01 9.95
CA HIS A 34 -7.28 0.11 10.39
C HIS A 34 -6.45 0.65 9.22
N SER A 35 -6.98 1.68 8.58
CA SER A 35 -6.37 2.41 7.45
C SER A 35 -5.92 3.83 7.81
N ALA A 36 -6.16 4.27 9.04
CA ALA A 36 -5.79 5.61 9.46
C ALA A 36 -4.27 5.70 9.63
N ALA A 37 -3.64 6.59 8.86
CA ALA A 37 -2.20 6.82 8.89
C ALA A 37 -1.88 8.25 8.45
N ASN A 38 -0.87 8.84 9.08
CA ASN A 38 -0.17 10.00 8.57
C ASN A 38 0.84 9.55 7.49
N ILE A 39 0.50 9.80 6.23
CA ILE A 39 1.33 9.47 5.06
C ILE A 39 2.25 10.64 4.63
N ASN A 40 2.35 11.69 5.44
CA ASN A 40 3.18 12.85 5.12
C ASN A 40 4.67 12.54 5.30
N LEU A 41 5.34 12.21 4.20
CA LEU A 41 6.79 11.93 4.16
C LEU A 41 7.69 13.10 4.62
N LYS A 42 7.14 14.30 4.81
CA LYS A 42 7.88 15.47 5.35
C LYS A 42 7.67 15.70 6.85
N ALA A 43 6.76 14.96 7.49
CA ALA A 43 6.52 15.09 8.92
C ALA A 43 7.74 14.62 9.73
N SER A 44 7.88 15.13 10.95
CA SER A 44 8.97 14.70 11.83
C SER A 44 8.83 13.22 12.20
N ILE A 45 9.95 12.56 12.50
CA ILE A 45 9.93 11.17 12.97
C ILE A 45 9.05 11.02 14.22
N ALA A 46 9.10 11.98 15.15
CA ALA A 46 8.27 11.95 16.35
C ALA A 46 6.76 12.03 16.02
N THR A 47 6.38 12.88 15.07
CA THR A 47 5.00 12.98 14.57
C THR A 47 4.54 11.66 13.95
N ILE A 48 5.31 11.12 13.00
CA ILE A 48 4.99 9.86 12.33
C ILE A 48 4.93 8.69 13.32
N PHE A 49 5.83 8.67 14.31
CA PHE A 49 5.81 7.64 15.35
C PHE A 49 4.51 7.68 16.16
N ASN A 50 4.09 8.87 16.61
CA ASN A 50 2.85 9.00 17.37
C ASN A 50 1.62 8.65 16.54
N ASP A 51 1.52 9.20 15.33
CA ASP A 51 0.35 9.08 14.47
C ASP A 51 0.19 7.66 13.89
N ASN A 52 1.29 7.00 13.51
CA ASN A 52 1.23 5.70 12.82
C ASN A 52 1.56 4.53 13.72
N ILE A 53 2.49 4.67 14.67
CA ILE A 53 2.94 3.54 15.49
C ILE A 53 2.15 3.52 16.79
N GLN A 54 2.23 4.58 17.59
CA GLN A 54 1.59 4.59 18.91
C GLN A 54 0.07 4.52 18.80
N ALA A 55 -0.55 5.30 17.92
CA ALA A 55 -2.00 5.27 17.74
C ALA A 55 -2.50 3.91 17.23
N SER A 56 -1.77 3.27 16.31
CA SER A 56 -2.09 1.90 15.84
C SER A 56 -1.98 0.86 16.94
N LEU A 57 -0.96 0.95 17.80
CA LEU A 57 -0.81 0.07 18.96
C LEU A 57 -1.96 0.27 19.96
N ASN A 58 -2.33 1.52 20.23
CA ASN A 58 -3.46 1.85 21.10
C ASN A 58 -4.77 1.28 20.55
N LEU A 59 -5.01 1.41 19.24
CA LEU A 59 -6.19 0.83 18.59
C LEU A 59 -6.18 -0.70 18.66
N ALA A 60 -5.03 -1.33 18.42
CA ALA A 60 -4.91 -2.78 18.52
C ALA A 60 -5.16 -3.28 19.95
N GLU A 61 -4.68 -2.55 20.98
CA GLU A 61 -4.98 -2.85 22.38
C GLU A 61 -6.46 -2.63 22.73
N LEU A 62 -7.05 -1.52 22.26
CA LEU A 62 -8.47 -1.25 22.43
C LEU A 62 -9.33 -2.34 21.79
N ALA A 63 -8.99 -2.77 20.58
CA ALA A 63 -9.65 -3.86 19.89
C ALA A 63 -9.52 -5.18 20.67
N ALA A 64 -8.33 -5.46 21.22
CA ALA A 64 -8.07 -6.66 22.02
C ALA A 64 -8.88 -6.72 23.32
N THR A 65 -9.12 -5.56 23.94
CA THR A 65 -9.67 -5.45 25.30
C THR A 65 -11.14 -5.09 25.34
N SER A 66 -11.63 -4.34 24.35
CA SER A 66 -12.94 -3.68 24.41
C SER A 66 -13.88 -4.11 23.29
N PHE A 67 -13.39 -4.68 22.18
CA PHE A 67 -14.27 -5.10 21.08
C PHE A 67 -14.79 -6.51 21.39
N GLY A 68 -15.93 -6.57 22.09
CA GLY A 68 -16.53 -7.83 22.56
C GLY A 68 -16.88 -8.83 21.46
N LYS A 69 -16.95 -8.39 20.20
CA LYS A 69 -17.31 -9.19 19.03
C LYS A 69 -16.23 -9.19 17.93
N LEU A 70 -14.97 -8.90 18.26
CA LEU A 70 -13.91 -8.83 17.26
C LEU A 70 -13.69 -10.17 16.55
N GLU A 71 -14.08 -10.24 15.28
CA GLU A 71 -13.87 -11.38 14.39
C GLU A 71 -12.56 -11.24 13.60
N ARG A 72 -12.25 -10.02 13.15
CA ARG A 72 -11.10 -9.71 12.30
C ARG A 72 -10.54 -8.33 12.61
N PHE A 73 -9.22 -8.27 12.77
CA PHE A 73 -8.46 -7.03 12.82
C PHE A 73 -7.49 -6.98 11.68
N ILE A 74 -7.60 -5.92 10.89
CA ILE A 74 -6.87 -5.70 9.67
C ILE A 74 -6.06 -4.44 9.86
N TYR A 75 -4.75 -4.54 9.61
CA TYR A 75 -3.83 -3.41 9.64
C TYR A 75 -3.26 -3.14 8.26
N LEU A 76 -3.24 -1.87 7.87
CA LEU A 76 -2.67 -1.45 6.59
C LEU A 76 -1.25 -0.96 6.78
N SER A 77 -0.36 -1.51 5.97
CA SER A 77 1.04 -1.10 5.90
C SER A 77 1.40 -0.79 4.45
N THR A 78 2.58 -0.23 4.27
CA THR A 78 3.14 0.11 2.96
C THR A 78 4.53 -0.49 2.82
N VAL A 79 4.95 -0.76 1.59
CA VAL A 79 6.30 -1.21 1.21
C VAL A 79 7.42 -0.28 1.72
N TYR A 80 7.10 0.98 2.04
CA TYR A 80 8.06 1.91 2.68
C TYR A 80 8.63 1.38 3.99
N VAL A 81 7.92 0.51 4.73
CA VAL A 81 8.49 -0.10 5.95
C VAL A 81 9.72 -0.96 5.65
N SER A 82 9.86 -1.42 4.41
CA SER A 82 10.96 -2.25 3.92
C SER A 82 12.10 -1.43 3.30
N SER A 83 12.06 -0.09 3.36
CA SER A 83 13.12 0.76 2.79
C SER A 83 14.50 0.59 3.46
N HIS A 84 14.55 -0.12 4.60
CA HIS A 84 15.78 -0.49 5.29
C HIS A 84 16.43 -1.76 4.72
N LEU A 85 15.72 -2.51 3.86
CA LEU A 85 16.25 -3.69 3.20
C LEU A 85 17.20 -3.30 2.06
N ARG A 86 18.13 -4.20 1.74
CA ARG A 86 19.01 -4.05 0.56
C ARG A 86 18.20 -4.19 -0.73
N SER A 87 18.57 -3.43 -1.76
CA SER A 87 18.04 -3.63 -3.11
C SER A 87 18.23 -5.08 -3.57
N GLY A 88 17.26 -5.63 -4.28
CA GLY A 88 17.19 -7.02 -4.73
C GLY A 88 16.72 -8.02 -3.68
N THR A 89 16.33 -7.56 -2.48
CA THR A 89 15.82 -8.46 -1.42
C THR A 89 14.41 -8.93 -1.75
N LEU A 90 14.17 -10.24 -1.61
CA LEU A 90 12.83 -10.81 -1.51
C LEU A 90 12.32 -10.62 -0.09
N ALA A 91 11.30 -9.80 0.08
CA ALA A 91 10.58 -9.62 1.34
C ALA A 91 9.50 -10.71 1.46
N PRO A 92 9.63 -11.66 2.40
CA PRO A 92 8.62 -12.68 2.62
C PRO A 92 7.40 -12.12 3.36
N GLU A 93 6.26 -12.80 3.26
CA GLU A 93 5.02 -12.48 3.97
C GLU A 93 5.07 -12.87 5.47
N GLU A 94 6.07 -12.35 6.16
CA GLU A 94 6.37 -12.59 7.57
C GLU A 94 6.23 -11.33 8.41
N VAL A 95 5.90 -11.51 9.69
CA VAL A 95 5.86 -10.41 10.65
C VAL A 95 7.31 -10.01 10.96
N PRO A 96 7.72 -8.73 10.80
CA PRO A 96 9.06 -8.31 11.15
C PRO A 96 9.37 -8.65 12.61
N SER A 97 10.52 -9.29 12.86
CA SER A 97 10.97 -9.68 14.21
C SER A 97 11.18 -8.49 15.16
N ALA A 98 11.16 -7.27 14.63
CA ALA A 98 11.36 -6.00 15.32
C ALA A 98 10.10 -5.42 16.00
N ILE A 99 8.95 -6.12 16.01
CA ILE A 99 7.86 -5.71 16.91
C ILE A 99 8.42 -5.74 18.34
N PRO A 100 8.36 -4.62 19.10
CA PRO A 100 8.93 -4.57 20.44
C PRO A 100 8.41 -5.73 21.29
N LYS A 101 9.32 -6.47 21.93
CA LYS A 101 9.03 -7.57 22.89
C LYS A 101 8.09 -7.17 24.05
N GLN A 102 7.66 -5.91 24.13
CA GLN A 102 6.60 -5.47 25.04
C GLN A 102 5.22 -6.03 24.67
N ILE A 103 4.95 -6.34 23.40
CA ILE A 103 3.69 -7.00 23.00
C ILE A 103 3.69 -8.49 23.38
N SER A 104 4.87 -9.12 23.51
CA SER A 104 4.99 -10.56 23.80
C SER A 104 4.80 -10.93 25.27
N LYS A 105 4.65 -9.97 26.19
CA LYS A 105 4.52 -10.24 27.64
C LYS A 105 3.08 -10.45 28.11
N LYS A 106 2.07 -10.33 27.24
CA LYS A 106 0.69 -10.76 27.52
C LYS A 106 0.23 -11.60 26.33
N PRO A 107 -0.10 -12.89 26.49
CA PRO A 107 -0.70 -13.68 25.42
C PRO A 107 -2.15 -13.22 25.26
N SER A 108 -2.37 -12.09 24.60
CA SER A 108 -3.72 -11.63 24.29
C SER A 108 -4.22 -12.38 23.05
N LYS A 109 -5.55 -12.52 22.97
CA LYS A 109 -6.30 -13.05 21.81
C LYS A 109 -5.92 -12.41 20.45
N LEU A 110 -5.13 -11.34 20.46
CA LEU A 110 -4.70 -10.56 19.31
C LEU A 110 -3.78 -11.33 18.35
N ALA A 111 -2.85 -12.15 18.87
CA ALA A 111 -1.94 -12.96 18.05
C ALA A 111 -2.68 -14.03 17.19
N LYS A 112 -3.90 -14.42 17.59
CA LYS A 112 -4.75 -15.36 16.83
C LYS A 112 -5.60 -14.69 15.75
N THR A 113 -5.64 -13.35 15.69
CA THR A 113 -6.67 -12.58 14.96
C THR A 113 -6.08 -11.56 13.97
N LEU A 114 -4.75 -11.47 13.87
CA LEU A 114 -4.08 -10.64 12.87
C LEU A 114 -4.18 -11.31 11.50
N SER A 115 -5.08 -10.79 10.68
CA SER A 115 -5.15 -11.05 9.24
C SER A 115 -5.02 -9.71 8.55
N ASN A 116 -3.90 -9.47 7.87
CA ASN A 116 -3.73 -8.24 7.11
C ASN A 116 -4.63 -8.32 5.87
N GLY A 117 -5.68 -7.50 5.84
CA GLY A 117 -6.36 -7.17 4.60
C GLY A 117 -7.52 -6.16 4.79
N TYR A 118 -7.60 -5.05 4.03
CA TYR A 118 -8.56 -3.95 3.89
C TYR A 118 -9.96 -4.15 3.17
N SER A 119 -11.09 -3.99 3.85
CA SER A 119 -12.42 -4.13 3.22
C SER A 119 -13.07 -2.77 3.11
N SER A 120 -13.65 -2.47 1.95
CA SER A 120 -14.86 -1.68 1.88
C SER A 120 -15.78 -2.30 0.84
N HIS A 121 -17.09 -2.14 0.98
CA HIS A 121 -18.05 -2.57 -0.02
C HIS A 121 -17.82 -1.80 -1.34
N VAL A 122 -16.95 -2.36 -2.18
CA VAL A 122 -16.84 -2.04 -3.59
C VAL A 122 -17.51 -3.20 -4.32
N THR A 123 -18.49 -2.90 -5.17
CA THR A 123 -18.98 -3.86 -6.16
C THR A 123 -17.77 -4.52 -6.81
N PRO A 124 -17.67 -5.87 -6.89
CA PRO A 124 -16.50 -6.52 -7.48
C PRO A 124 -16.25 -5.91 -8.85
N THR A 125 -15.20 -5.09 -8.96
CA THR A 125 -14.87 -4.41 -10.19
C THR A 125 -14.15 -5.44 -11.05
N TYR A 126 -14.86 -5.94 -12.07
CA TYR A 126 -14.36 -6.90 -13.05
C TYR A 126 -13.09 -6.39 -13.77
N LYS A 127 -12.88 -5.06 -13.73
CA LYS A 127 -11.69 -4.34 -14.20
C LYS A 127 -11.33 -3.28 -13.15
N PRO A 128 -10.04 -3.08 -12.82
CA PRO A 128 -9.66 -1.92 -12.02
C PRO A 128 -10.21 -0.66 -12.70
N TYR A 129 -10.80 0.25 -11.93
CA TYR A 129 -11.28 1.51 -12.47
C TYR A 129 -10.06 2.29 -12.97
N PRO A 130 -9.93 2.54 -14.28
CA PRO A 130 -8.78 3.29 -14.79
C PRO A 130 -8.80 4.67 -14.13
N GLY A 131 -7.67 5.10 -13.57
CA GLY A 131 -7.60 6.43 -12.96
C GLY A 131 -7.99 6.53 -11.48
N PHE A 132 -8.37 5.44 -10.79
CA PHE A 132 -8.61 5.54 -9.35
C PHE A 132 -7.28 5.54 -8.60
N GLU A 133 -6.71 6.73 -8.44
CA GLU A 133 -5.64 7.00 -7.50
C GLU A 133 -5.90 8.35 -6.82
N ILE A 134 -5.29 8.55 -5.66
CA ILE A 134 -5.15 9.91 -5.15
C ILE A 134 -3.98 10.51 -5.94
N VAL A 135 -4.17 11.69 -6.54
CA VAL A 135 -3.12 12.37 -7.31
C VAL A 135 -1.83 12.43 -6.49
N THR A 136 -0.70 12.00 -7.06
CA THR A 136 0.63 11.86 -6.42
C THR A 136 0.80 10.74 -5.39
N SER A 137 -0.19 9.87 -5.22
CA SER A 137 -0.08 8.74 -4.27
C SER A 137 0.64 7.50 -4.82
N SER A 138 0.89 7.46 -6.14
CA SER A 138 1.66 6.42 -6.82
C SER A 138 3.03 6.95 -7.29
N PRO A 139 4.06 6.09 -7.45
CA PRO A 139 5.33 6.49 -8.04
C PRO A 139 5.19 7.09 -9.45
N GLY A 140 4.28 6.56 -10.27
CA GLY A 140 4.02 7.05 -11.63
C GLY A 140 3.44 8.45 -11.65
N SER A 141 2.34 8.68 -10.92
CA SER A 141 1.74 10.01 -10.82
C SER A 141 2.66 11.03 -10.14
N GLY A 142 3.44 10.60 -9.15
CA GLY A 142 4.49 11.41 -8.54
C GLY A 142 5.57 11.83 -9.52
N THR A 143 6.01 10.92 -10.40
CA THR A 143 6.99 11.19 -11.46
C THR A 143 6.47 12.24 -12.43
N VAL A 144 5.24 12.05 -12.91
CA VAL A 144 4.63 12.94 -13.88
C VAL A 144 4.38 14.31 -13.27
N PHE A 145 3.83 14.37 -12.06
CA PHE A 145 3.64 15.63 -11.33
C PHE A 145 4.95 16.41 -11.13
N ASP A 146 6.05 15.74 -10.77
CA ASP A 146 7.35 16.40 -10.59
C ASP A 146 7.88 16.96 -11.92
N ILE A 147 7.69 16.25 -13.05
CA ILE A 147 8.06 16.74 -14.38
C ILE A 147 7.26 18.01 -14.73
N PHE A 148 5.94 17.98 -14.57
CA PHE A 148 5.06 19.10 -14.90
C PHE A 148 5.29 20.34 -14.01
N THR A 149 5.64 20.12 -12.74
CA THR A 149 5.85 21.20 -11.78
C THR A 149 7.31 21.66 -11.66
N SER A 150 8.24 20.96 -12.32
CA SER A 150 9.66 21.31 -12.30
C SER A 150 9.94 22.66 -12.98
N LYS A 151 10.78 23.47 -12.33
CA LYS A 151 11.35 24.69 -12.93
C LYS A 151 12.41 24.39 -13.98
N SER A 152 13.00 23.19 -13.93
CA SER A 152 13.99 22.72 -14.89
C SER A 152 13.28 22.00 -16.04
N PRO A 153 13.72 22.18 -17.30
CA PRO A 153 13.23 21.36 -18.40
C PRO A 153 13.65 19.89 -18.24
N VAL A 154 14.70 19.61 -17.46
CA VAL A 154 15.20 18.26 -17.16
C VAL A 154 14.82 17.86 -15.74
N SER A 155 14.20 16.69 -15.59
CA SER A 155 13.91 16.04 -14.32
C SER A 155 14.81 14.80 -14.17
N ILE A 156 15.63 14.76 -13.12
CA ILE A 156 16.60 13.67 -12.88
C ILE A 156 16.09 12.75 -11.77
N TRP A 157 15.89 11.47 -12.08
CA TRP A 157 15.38 10.45 -11.16
C TRP A 157 16.45 9.41 -10.84
N ALA A 158 16.55 9.00 -9.57
CA ALA A 158 17.53 8.02 -9.13
C ALA A 158 17.12 6.59 -9.44
N SER A 159 18.12 5.78 -9.81
CA SER A 159 18.06 4.31 -9.82
C SER A 159 19.27 3.77 -9.06
N ALA A 160 19.05 2.97 -8.02
CA ALA A 160 20.13 2.30 -7.29
C ALA A 160 20.66 1.07 -8.06
N ASN A 161 19.88 0.53 -9.00
CA ASN A 161 20.34 -0.56 -9.87
C ASN A 161 20.92 0.01 -11.17
N LYS A 162 22.18 -0.32 -11.46
CA LYS A 162 22.87 0.09 -12.70
C LYS A 162 22.39 -0.67 -13.93
N LYS A 163 21.55 -1.69 -13.77
CA LYS A 163 20.88 -2.39 -14.86
C LYS A 163 19.51 -1.73 -15.05
N GLU A 164 19.11 -1.45 -16.29
CA GLU A 164 17.84 -0.80 -16.69
C GLU A 164 16.55 -1.55 -16.27
N HIS A 165 16.64 -2.49 -15.32
CA HIS A 165 15.64 -3.52 -15.02
C HIS A 165 15.00 -3.37 -13.64
N ASN A 166 15.11 -2.23 -12.97
CA ASN A 166 14.40 -2.02 -11.69
C ASN A 166 12.94 -2.44 -11.82
N ILE A 167 12.48 -3.33 -10.95
CA ILE A 167 11.05 -3.61 -10.86
C ILE A 167 10.36 -2.53 -10.03
N ILE A 168 9.33 -1.93 -10.62
CA ILE A 168 8.40 -1.01 -9.95
C ILE A 168 7.19 -1.83 -9.52
N ASP A 169 7.00 -1.92 -8.21
CA ASP A 169 5.85 -2.63 -7.63
C ASP A 169 4.64 -1.69 -7.51
N GLU A 170 4.03 -1.39 -8.65
CA GLU A 170 2.80 -0.62 -8.70
C GLU A 170 1.60 -1.57 -8.71
N ILE A 171 0.52 -1.23 -8.02
CA ILE A 171 -0.67 -2.08 -8.01
C ILE A 171 -1.94 -1.22 -8.01
N PRO A 172 -2.90 -1.49 -8.91
CA PRO A 172 -4.20 -0.82 -8.87
C PRO A 172 -4.90 -1.05 -7.54
N ILE A 173 -5.46 0.01 -6.98
CA ILE A 173 -6.15 -0.02 -5.69
C ILE A 173 -7.35 -0.98 -5.66
N ASP A 174 -8.05 -1.21 -6.78
CA ASP A 174 -9.12 -2.20 -6.86
C ASP A 174 -8.59 -3.61 -6.59
N LEU A 175 -7.40 -3.95 -7.12
CA LEU A 175 -6.76 -5.23 -6.86
C LEU A 175 -6.29 -5.32 -5.42
N VAL A 176 -5.79 -4.22 -4.85
CA VAL A 176 -5.50 -4.14 -3.42
C VAL A 176 -6.79 -4.47 -2.66
N VAL A 177 -7.87 -3.70 -2.83
CA VAL A 177 -9.19 -3.89 -2.18
C VAL A 177 -9.72 -5.32 -2.32
N ASN A 178 -9.68 -5.88 -3.53
CA ASN A 178 -10.14 -7.25 -3.79
C ASN A 178 -9.30 -8.29 -3.06
N ASN A 179 -7.97 -8.16 -3.10
CA ASN A 179 -7.02 -9.06 -2.44
C ASN A 179 -7.45 -9.25 -0.99
N ILE A 180 -7.74 -8.14 -0.35
CA ILE A 180 -8.19 -8.17 1.02
C ILE A 180 -9.48 -8.92 1.13
N LEU A 181 -10.51 -8.47 0.39
CA LEU A 181 -11.87 -8.89 0.66
C LEU A 181 -11.91 -10.42 0.61
N ALA A 182 -11.16 -10.98 -0.35
CA ALA A 182 -10.89 -12.39 -0.44
C ALA A 182 -10.12 -12.93 0.79
N HIS A 183 -8.96 -12.37 1.16
CA HIS A 183 -8.19 -12.80 2.33
C HIS A 183 -8.98 -12.76 3.66
N ALA A 184 -9.84 -11.77 3.84
CA ALA A 184 -10.73 -11.62 4.99
C ALA A 184 -11.90 -12.62 4.95
N ALA A 185 -12.51 -12.82 3.78
CA ALA A 185 -13.62 -13.76 3.59
C ALA A 185 -13.18 -15.22 3.75
N TYR A 186 -12.04 -15.59 3.17
CA TYR A 186 -11.43 -16.91 3.29
C TYR A 186 -10.65 -17.08 4.60
N GLY A 187 -10.55 -16.00 5.39
CA GLY A 187 -10.10 -16.06 6.76
C GLY A 187 -8.61 -16.33 6.96
N THR A 188 -7.81 -16.11 5.92
CA THR A 188 -6.34 -16.15 5.94
C THR A 188 -5.77 -15.23 7.03
N ARG A 189 -4.52 -15.48 7.46
CA ARG A 189 -3.90 -14.76 8.59
C ARG A 189 -2.43 -14.43 8.33
N GLY A 190 -1.91 -13.47 9.10
CA GLY A 190 -0.54 -12.97 8.98
C GLY A 190 -0.40 -11.83 7.98
N VAL A 191 0.85 -11.56 7.58
CA VAL A 191 1.19 -10.56 6.56
C VAL A 191 0.76 -11.06 5.19
N VAL A 192 0.21 -10.17 4.37
CA VAL A 192 -0.11 -10.44 2.97
C VAL A 192 0.42 -9.27 2.16
N HIS A 193 1.12 -9.56 1.07
CA HIS A 193 1.53 -8.54 0.11
C HIS A 193 0.53 -8.46 -1.03
N ALA A 194 -0.02 -7.26 -1.24
CA ALA A 194 -0.68 -6.90 -2.48
C ALA A 194 0.41 -6.36 -3.41
N SER A 195 1.06 -7.26 -4.16
CA SER A 195 2.27 -6.99 -4.93
C SER A 195 2.17 -7.59 -6.33
N THR A 196 2.82 -6.92 -7.28
CA THR A 196 3.04 -7.38 -8.65
C THR A 196 4.46 -7.91 -8.86
N SER A 197 5.42 -7.62 -7.97
CA SER A 197 6.86 -7.86 -8.20
C SER A 197 7.22 -9.29 -8.61
N CYS A 198 6.51 -10.30 -8.10
CA CYS A 198 6.81 -11.71 -8.39
C CYS A 198 5.93 -12.31 -9.50
N SER A 199 4.69 -11.84 -9.66
CA SER A 199 3.71 -12.46 -10.55
C SER A 199 3.45 -11.67 -11.84
N ALA A 200 3.66 -10.35 -11.84
CA ALA A 200 3.40 -9.46 -12.97
C ALA A 200 4.34 -8.23 -12.95
N PRO A 201 5.67 -8.40 -12.87
CA PRO A 201 6.58 -7.28 -12.65
C PRO A 201 6.54 -6.25 -13.78
N MET A 202 6.52 -4.97 -13.43
CA MET A 202 6.80 -3.86 -14.36
C MET A 202 8.24 -3.41 -14.21
N SER A 203 9.00 -3.37 -15.29
CA SER A 203 10.32 -2.73 -15.27
C SER A 203 10.21 -1.21 -15.31
N LEU A 204 11.19 -0.51 -14.71
CA LEU A 204 11.32 0.94 -14.75
C LEU A 204 11.32 1.41 -16.21
N ARG A 205 11.99 0.71 -17.12
CA ARG A 205 11.93 1.03 -18.55
C ARG A 205 10.49 1.07 -19.08
N GLN A 206 9.69 0.03 -18.82
CA GLN A 206 8.28 -0.01 -19.24
C GLN A 206 7.47 1.12 -18.59
N HIS A 207 7.72 1.41 -17.32
CA HIS A 207 7.10 2.53 -16.61
C HIS A 207 7.43 3.87 -17.29
N LEU A 208 8.72 4.09 -17.60
CA LEU A 208 9.21 5.30 -18.27
C LEU A 208 8.61 5.46 -19.66
N GLU A 209 8.53 4.39 -20.44
CA GLU A 209 7.87 4.41 -21.76
C GLU A 209 6.42 4.95 -21.65
N ARG A 210 5.69 4.66 -20.56
CA ARG A 210 4.35 5.22 -20.30
C ARG A 210 4.37 6.68 -19.87
N VAL A 211 5.31 7.07 -19.02
CA VAL A 211 5.48 8.49 -18.65
C VAL A 211 5.80 9.34 -19.88
N LEU A 212 6.62 8.82 -20.79
CA LEU A 212 6.99 9.51 -22.03
C LEU A 212 5.81 9.70 -22.99
N GLU A 213 4.81 8.79 -23.00
CA GLU A 213 3.60 8.93 -23.83
C GLU A 213 2.80 10.20 -23.54
N VAL A 214 2.90 10.75 -22.34
CA VAL A 214 2.14 11.94 -21.89
C VAL A 214 3.03 13.13 -21.54
N MET A 215 4.35 12.96 -21.65
CA MET A 215 5.31 13.99 -21.30
C MET A 215 5.25 15.14 -22.32
N PRO A 216 5.23 16.41 -21.88
CA PRO A 216 5.36 17.53 -22.79
C PRO A 216 6.66 17.46 -23.60
N ALA A 217 6.60 17.79 -24.89
CA ALA A 217 7.74 17.67 -25.81
C ALA A 217 8.95 18.56 -25.44
N ASP A 218 8.75 19.59 -24.61
CA ASP A 218 9.79 20.49 -24.11
C ASP A 218 10.42 20.05 -22.78
N ARG A 219 10.01 18.88 -22.26
CA ARG A 219 10.52 18.30 -21.02
C ARG A 219 11.35 17.05 -21.30
N LEU A 220 12.31 16.79 -20.42
CA LEU A 220 13.20 15.63 -20.47
C LEU A 220 13.22 14.93 -19.11
N LEU A 221 13.25 13.61 -19.16
CA LEU A 221 13.41 12.74 -18.01
C LEU A 221 14.73 11.98 -18.13
N GLU A 222 15.60 12.14 -17.15
CA GLU A 222 16.89 11.46 -17.06
C GLU A 222 16.93 10.52 -15.87
N ILE A 223 17.52 9.35 -16.04
CA ILE A 223 17.78 8.40 -14.94
C ILE A 223 19.25 8.50 -14.53
N ALA A 224 19.48 8.92 -13.29
CA ALA A 224 20.78 8.91 -12.66
C ALA A 224 20.99 7.61 -11.88
N TYR A 225 22.00 6.84 -12.27
CA TYR A 225 22.38 5.63 -11.56
C TYR A 225 23.24 5.96 -10.34
N THR A 226 22.65 5.96 -9.15
CA THR A 226 23.30 6.41 -7.91
C THR A 226 22.78 5.67 -6.69
N GLU A 227 23.67 5.40 -5.73
CA GLU A 227 23.29 4.93 -4.39
C GLU A 227 22.85 6.11 -3.49
N ASP A 228 23.27 7.34 -3.80
CA ASP A 228 22.81 8.55 -3.12
C ASP A 228 21.47 9.03 -3.69
N VAL A 229 20.41 8.32 -3.32
CA VAL A 229 19.03 8.60 -3.74
C VAL A 229 18.45 9.90 -3.14
N ARG A 230 19.24 10.65 -2.36
CA ARG A 230 18.87 11.95 -1.77
C ARG A 230 19.70 13.10 -2.31
N HIS A 231 20.56 12.86 -3.30
CA HIS A 231 21.47 13.84 -3.85
C HIS A 231 20.73 15.11 -4.33
N PRO A 232 21.20 16.34 -4.02
CA PRO A 232 20.47 17.58 -4.32
C PRO A 232 20.17 17.85 -5.80
N GLN A 233 20.90 17.23 -6.73
CA GLN A 233 20.65 17.34 -8.17
C GLN A 233 19.43 16.51 -8.63
N LEU A 234 18.99 15.55 -7.82
CA LEU A 234 17.79 14.77 -8.12
C LEU A 234 16.54 15.62 -7.96
N ALA A 235 15.55 15.31 -8.76
CA ALA A 235 14.26 15.96 -8.71
C ALA A 235 13.62 15.80 -7.31
N PRO A 236 12.89 16.82 -6.80
CA PRO A 236 12.30 16.76 -5.46
C PRO A 236 11.44 15.51 -5.21
N GLY A 237 10.65 15.08 -6.21
CA GLY A 237 9.86 13.85 -6.16
C GLY A 237 10.73 12.61 -6.04
N SER A 238 11.82 12.53 -6.82
CA SER A 238 12.77 11.41 -6.76
C SER A 238 13.41 11.26 -5.38
N ARG A 239 13.75 12.37 -4.70
CA ARG A 239 14.31 12.32 -3.34
C ARG A 239 13.29 11.90 -2.29
N LEU A 240 12.04 12.34 -2.46
CA LEU A 240 10.93 11.98 -1.58
C LEU A 240 10.60 10.49 -1.68
N LEU A 241 10.62 9.96 -2.89
CA LEU A 241 10.33 8.57 -3.24
C LEU A 241 11.62 7.74 -3.39
N GLY A 242 12.71 8.12 -2.70
CA GLY A 242 14.02 7.43 -2.78
C GLY A 242 13.98 5.91 -2.56
N PRO A 243 13.06 5.34 -1.75
CA PRO A 243 12.87 3.89 -1.70
C PRO A 243 12.46 3.25 -3.04
N CYS A 244 11.74 3.96 -3.91
CA CYS A 244 11.39 3.48 -5.26
C CYS A 244 12.60 3.41 -6.21
N ALA A 245 13.74 4.03 -5.86
CA ALA A 245 14.99 3.85 -6.60
C ALA A 245 15.64 2.48 -6.35
N HIS A 246 15.19 1.76 -5.31
CA HIS A 246 15.66 0.42 -4.98
C HIS A 246 14.68 -0.63 -5.50
N GLU A 247 15.21 -1.79 -5.83
CA GLU A 247 14.43 -2.94 -6.29
C GLU A 247 14.03 -3.79 -5.09
N TYR A 248 12.73 -4.02 -4.91
CA TYR A 248 12.21 -4.89 -3.85
C TYR A 248 11.25 -5.92 -4.46
N PHE A 249 11.42 -7.18 -4.09
CA PHE A 249 10.52 -8.24 -4.50
C PHE A 249 9.62 -8.59 -3.33
N PHE A 250 8.32 -8.29 -3.42
CA PHE A 250 7.36 -8.67 -2.40
C PHE A 250 6.62 -9.91 -2.87
N ASP A 251 6.77 -11.01 -2.13
CA ASP A 251 6.15 -12.28 -2.49
C ASP A 251 4.63 -12.24 -2.22
N ASP A 252 3.83 -12.52 -3.24
CA ASP A 252 2.36 -12.65 -3.21
C ASP A 252 1.91 -14.11 -3.09
N ALA A 253 2.75 -14.99 -2.54
CA ALA A 253 2.47 -16.43 -2.42
C ALA A 253 1.13 -16.76 -1.74
N LYS A 254 0.76 -16.08 -0.65
CA LYS A 254 -0.54 -16.32 0.00
C LYS A 254 -1.71 -15.97 -0.91
N THR A 255 -1.57 -14.95 -1.75
CA THR A 255 -2.60 -14.57 -2.73
C THR A 255 -2.73 -15.66 -3.80
N ARG A 256 -1.61 -16.16 -4.32
CA ARG A 256 -1.62 -17.28 -5.29
C ARG A 256 -2.28 -18.53 -4.71
N GLN A 257 -1.92 -18.91 -3.48
CA GLN A 257 -2.54 -20.03 -2.77
C GLN A 257 -4.04 -19.80 -2.50
N LEU A 258 -4.42 -18.57 -2.17
CA LEU A 258 -5.83 -18.22 -1.98
C LEU A 258 -6.65 -18.43 -3.25
N ILE A 259 -6.14 -18.01 -4.41
CA ILE A 259 -6.82 -18.19 -5.71
C ILE A 259 -7.14 -19.66 -5.99
N GLU A 260 -6.25 -20.58 -5.61
CA GLU A 260 -6.46 -22.03 -5.77
C GLU A 260 -7.60 -22.55 -4.88
N MET A 261 -7.81 -21.94 -3.71
CA MET A 261 -8.88 -22.30 -2.77
C MET A 261 -10.23 -21.63 -3.10
N MET A 262 -10.23 -20.60 -3.93
CA MET A 262 -11.44 -19.82 -4.23
C MET A 262 -12.44 -20.62 -5.07
N SER A 263 -13.72 -20.50 -4.71
CA SER A 263 -14.81 -21.03 -5.54
C SER A 263 -14.88 -20.29 -6.89
N GLU A 264 -15.37 -20.94 -7.95
CA GLU A 264 -15.55 -20.28 -9.26
C GLU A 264 -16.41 -19.02 -9.19
N LYS A 265 -17.40 -19.02 -8.28
CA LYS A 265 -18.22 -17.83 -8.01
C LYS A 265 -17.39 -16.69 -7.43
N ASP A 266 -16.49 -16.99 -6.49
CA ASP A 266 -15.69 -15.96 -5.82
C ASP A 266 -14.51 -15.49 -6.66
N LYS A 267 -14.05 -16.28 -7.64
CA LYS A 267 -13.06 -15.84 -8.65
C LYS A 267 -13.54 -14.66 -9.50
N THR A 268 -14.83 -14.31 -9.42
CA THR A 268 -15.34 -13.04 -9.95
C THR A 268 -14.79 -11.82 -9.21
N VAL A 269 -14.39 -11.97 -7.94
CA VAL A 269 -13.56 -11.02 -7.19
C VAL A 269 -12.13 -11.22 -7.68
N ASN A 270 -11.73 -10.41 -8.64
CA ASN A 270 -10.44 -10.56 -9.27
C ASN A 270 -9.31 -10.10 -8.33
N VAL A 271 -8.54 -11.06 -7.81
CA VAL A 271 -7.37 -10.84 -6.95
C VAL A 271 -6.05 -11.22 -7.65
N ASP A 272 -6.14 -11.71 -8.89
CA ASP A 272 -4.98 -12.21 -9.62
C ASP A 272 -4.28 -11.07 -10.35
N VAL A 273 -3.15 -10.62 -9.82
CA VAL A 273 -2.36 -9.55 -10.43
C VAL A 273 -1.85 -9.89 -11.84
N ARG A 274 -1.82 -11.16 -12.25
CA ARG A 274 -1.43 -11.53 -13.62
C ARG A 274 -2.41 -10.99 -14.67
N VAL A 275 -3.65 -10.67 -14.27
CA VAL A 275 -4.63 -10.04 -15.17
C VAL A 275 -4.21 -8.65 -15.64
N ILE A 276 -3.24 -8.02 -14.98
CA ILE A 276 -2.71 -6.71 -15.36
C ILE A 276 -1.32 -6.78 -16.03
N ALA A 277 -0.69 -7.96 -16.12
CA ALA A 277 0.63 -8.12 -16.74
C ALA A 277 0.67 -7.61 -18.18
N ASP A 278 -0.40 -7.85 -18.96
CA ASP A 278 -0.54 -7.35 -20.34
C ASP A 278 -1.24 -5.98 -20.42
N ARG A 279 -1.66 -5.42 -19.27
CA ARG A 279 -2.58 -4.27 -19.18
C ARG A 279 -1.95 -3.05 -18.53
N TRP A 280 -0.65 -3.02 -18.35
CA TRP A 280 0.08 -1.81 -17.97
C TRP A 280 -0.15 -0.61 -18.89
N ALA A 281 -0.72 -0.83 -20.09
CA ALA A 281 -1.24 0.21 -20.97
C ALA A 281 -2.28 1.14 -20.30
N TYR A 282 -2.96 0.74 -19.22
CA TYR A 282 -3.91 1.61 -18.52
C TYR A 282 -3.26 2.63 -17.57
N ILE A 283 -1.95 2.51 -17.28
CA ILE A 283 -1.22 3.55 -16.53
C ILE A 283 -1.11 4.83 -17.37
N GLY A 284 -0.99 4.74 -18.69
CA GLY A 284 -1.03 5.92 -19.58
C GLY A 284 -2.37 6.67 -19.53
N CYS A 285 -3.46 6.03 -19.08
CA CYS A 285 -4.75 6.69 -18.85
C CYS A 285 -4.83 7.45 -17.51
N LEU A 286 -3.82 7.35 -16.64
CA LEU A 286 -3.75 8.07 -15.35
C LEU A 286 -3.33 9.55 -15.50
N LEU A 287 -2.88 9.94 -16.70
CA LEU A 287 -2.09 11.16 -16.90
C LEU A 287 -2.74 12.16 -17.88
N VAL A 288 -4.05 11.98 -18.17
CA VAL A 288 -4.86 12.89 -19.00
C VAL A 288 -6.01 13.49 -18.18
#